data_AF-A0A1V3RQ89-F1
#
_entry.id   AF-A0A1V3RQ89-F1
#
_cell.length_a   1.000
_cell.length_b   1.000
_cell.length_c   1.000
_cell.angle_alpha   90.00
_cell.angle_beta   90.00
_cell.angle_gamma   90.00
#
_symmetry.space_group_name_H-M   'P 1'
#
loop_
_entity.id
_entity.type
_entity.pdbx_description
1 polymer ?
#
loop_
_entity_poly.entity_id
_entity_poly.type
_entity_poly.pdbx_seq_one_letter_code
_entity_poly.pdbx_strand_id
1 'polypeptide(L)'
;HGGSVTATGSYTITQTDLNNGSVTNVASASGNGVTSNTDTETVDATQTRALTLDKQVVSGDPYAAVGDVVAYRYVITNSGNVTLAGPFSVTDDKIAGIAAVNGPL
;
A
#
# COMPACT_ATOMS: atom_id res chain seq x y z
N HIS A 1 -8.66 -4.79 -49.38
CA HIS A 1 -9.68 -4.15 -48.51
C HIS A 1 -9.14 -4.00 -47.10
N GLY A 2 -9.62 -3.02 -46.32
CA GLY A 2 -9.13 -2.70 -44.96
C GLY A 2 -10.20 -2.05 -44.08
N GLY A 3 -11.17 -2.83 -43.61
CA GLY A 3 -12.17 -2.38 -42.64
C GLY A 3 -11.71 -2.63 -41.19
N SER A 4 -12.25 -1.86 -40.25
CA SER A 4 -12.02 -2.03 -38.81
C SER A 4 -13.32 -1.92 -38.02
N VAL A 5 -13.34 -2.56 -36.84
CA VAL A 5 -14.40 -2.46 -35.83
C VAL A 5 -13.75 -2.28 -34.47
N THR A 6 -14.43 -1.60 -33.55
CA THR A 6 -13.88 -1.26 -32.23
C THR A 6 -14.72 -1.87 -31.12
N ALA A 7 -14.06 -2.46 -30.13
CA ALA A 7 -14.65 -2.90 -28.87
C ALA A 7 -13.89 -2.25 -27.70
N THR A 8 -14.56 -2.05 -26.55
CA THR A 8 -13.97 -1.45 -25.35
C THR A 8 -14.22 -2.33 -24.12
N GLY A 9 -13.34 -2.22 -23.13
CA GLY A 9 -13.42 -2.93 -21.85
C GLY A 9 -12.57 -2.22 -20.81
N SER A 10 -12.72 -2.60 -19.53
CA SER A 10 -11.95 -2.03 -18.42
C SER A 10 -11.43 -3.12 -17.49
N TYR A 11 -10.33 -2.81 -16.79
CA TYR A 11 -9.74 -3.65 -15.76
C TYR A 11 -9.61 -2.84 -14.47
N THR A 12 -10.00 -3.42 -13.34
CA THR A 12 -9.87 -2.79 -12.02
C THR A 12 -8.52 -3.16 -11.41
N ILE A 13 -7.68 -2.15 -11.18
CA ILE A 13 -6.36 -2.31 -10.53
C ILE A 13 -6.53 -2.89 -9.12
N THR A 14 -5.71 -3.88 -8.79
CA THR A 14 -5.67 -4.51 -7.46
C THR A 14 -4.53 -3.94 -6.60
N GLN A 15 -4.54 -4.22 -5.29
CA GLN A 15 -3.41 -3.85 -4.44
C GLN A 15 -2.12 -4.58 -4.86
N THR A 16 -2.23 -5.82 -5.35
CA THR A 16 -1.09 -6.56 -5.88
C THR A 16 -0.49 -5.87 -7.09
N ASP A 17 -1.32 -5.33 -7.98
CA ASP A 17 -0.87 -4.56 -9.14
C ASP A 17 -0.14 -3.28 -8.71
N LEU A 18 -0.70 -2.53 -7.74
CA LEU A 18 -0.02 -1.37 -7.16
C LEU A 18 1.32 -1.75 -6.52
N ASN A 19 1.39 -2.87 -5.81
CA ASN A 19 2.61 -3.35 -5.17
C ASN A 19 3.65 -3.81 -6.21
N ASN A 20 3.21 -4.41 -7.32
CA ASN A 20 4.06 -4.84 -8.43
C ASN A 20 4.60 -3.64 -9.24
N GLY A 21 3.90 -2.51 -9.21
CA GLY A 21 4.33 -1.27 -9.86
C GLY A 21 3.89 -1.14 -11.32
N SER A 22 3.28 -2.17 -11.90
CA SER A 22 2.68 -2.13 -13.23
C SER A 22 1.72 -3.30 -13.48
N VAL A 23 0.91 -3.16 -14.52
CA VAL A 23 0.04 -4.22 -15.07
C VAL A 23 0.28 -4.34 -16.56
N THR A 24 0.65 -5.53 -17.03
CA THR A 24 0.65 -5.86 -18.45
C THR A 24 -0.63 -6.59 -18.82
N ASN A 25 -1.38 -6.07 -19.79
CA ASN A 25 -2.58 -6.68 -20.34
C ASN A 25 -2.29 -7.22 -21.75
N VAL A 26 -2.82 -8.40 -22.07
CA VAL A 26 -2.60 -9.09 -23.36
C VAL A 26 -3.94 -9.40 -24.00
N ALA A 27 -4.12 -9.04 -25.27
CA ALA A 27 -5.34 -9.23 -26.03
C ALA A 27 -5.11 -10.02 -27.33
N SER A 28 -6.15 -10.70 -27.80
CA SER A 28 -6.24 -11.27 -29.14
C SER A 28 -7.70 -11.22 -29.61
N ALA A 29 -7.91 -11.25 -30.92
CA ALA A 29 -9.23 -11.29 -31.55
C ALA A 29 -9.46 -12.62 -32.25
N SER A 30 -10.72 -13.04 -32.35
CA SER A 30 -11.12 -14.19 -33.15
C SER A 30 -12.47 -13.96 -33.84
N GLY A 31 -12.69 -14.61 -34.97
CA GLY A 31 -13.94 -14.51 -35.73
C GLY A 31 -13.89 -15.33 -37.01
N ASN A 32 -15.02 -15.91 -37.41
CA ASN A 32 -15.16 -16.73 -38.63
C ASN A 32 -14.09 -17.83 -38.79
N GLY A 33 -13.67 -18.45 -37.67
CA GLY A 33 -12.66 -19.51 -37.66
C GLY A 33 -11.20 -19.04 -37.78
N VAL A 34 -10.94 -17.73 -37.70
CA VAL A 34 -9.58 -17.14 -37.74
C VAL A 34 -9.26 -16.48 -36.39
N THR A 35 -7.99 -16.54 -35.98
CA THR A 35 -7.44 -15.87 -34.78
C THR A 35 -6.37 -14.86 -35.19
N SER A 36 -6.31 -13.71 -34.54
CA SER A 36 -5.27 -12.70 -34.76
C SER A 36 -3.94 -13.05 -34.06
N ASN A 37 -2.93 -12.20 -34.24
CA ASN A 37 -1.81 -12.14 -33.30
C ASN A 37 -2.27 -11.68 -31.91
N THR A 38 -1.41 -11.86 -30.92
CA THR A 38 -1.55 -11.20 -29.62
C THR A 38 -1.02 -9.77 -29.70
N ASP A 39 -1.60 -8.88 -28.91
CA ASP A 39 -1.12 -7.53 -28.66
C ASP A 39 -1.05 -7.27 -27.16
N THR A 40 -0.13 -6.41 -26.72
CA THR A 40 0.15 -6.18 -25.30
C THR A 40 0.25 -4.71 -24.98
N GLU A 41 -0.30 -4.31 -23.84
CA GLU A 41 -0.17 -2.95 -23.31
C GLU A 41 0.23 -3.01 -21.84
N THR A 42 1.14 -2.13 -21.40
CA THR A 42 1.58 -2.08 -20.01
C THR A 42 1.29 -0.72 -19.40
N VAL A 43 0.66 -0.73 -18.23
CA VAL A 43 0.33 0.47 -17.48
C VAL A 43 1.14 0.47 -16.19
N ASP A 44 1.97 1.50 -16.02
CA ASP A 44 2.76 1.69 -14.81
C ASP A 44 1.93 2.33 -13.68
N ALA A 45 2.23 1.94 -12.45
CA ALA A 45 1.65 2.50 -11.25
C ALA A 45 2.58 3.56 -10.63
N THR A 46 2.02 4.70 -10.23
CA THR A 46 2.72 5.66 -9.38
C THR A 46 2.71 5.17 -7.94
N GLN A 47 3.83 4.67 -7.45
CA GLN A 47 3.97 4.18 -6.08
C GLN A 47 4.36 5.31 -5.12
N THR A 48 3.62 5.47 -4.03
CA THR A 48 3.93 6.38 -2.93
C THR A 48 4.09 5.59 -1.63
N ARG A 49 5.21 5.80 -0.95
CA ARG A 49 5.51 5.19 0.34
C ARG A 49 5.49 6.27 1.40
N ALA A 50 4.63 6.13 2.41
CA ALA A 50 4.53 7.09 3.49
C ALA A 50 4.05 6.40 4.77
N LEU A 51 4.54 6.89 5.91
CA LEU A 51 4.08 6.47 7.22
C LEU A 51 3.63 7.70 8.01
N THR A 52 2.61 7.53 8.82
CA THR A 52 2.26 8.46 9.90
C THR A 52 2.36 7.75 11.24
N LEU A 53 2.68 8.51 12.27
CA LEU A 53 2.77 8.05 13.65
C LEU A 53 1.83 8.88 14.50
N ASP A 54 0.92 8.22 15.20
CA ASP A 54 0.08 8.85 16.21
C ASP A 54 0.49 8.37 17.61
N LYS A 55 0.82 9.31 18.50
CA LYS A 55 1.22 9.04 19.88
C LYS A 55 0.12 9.51 20.82
N GLN A 56 -0.40 8.61 21.63
CA GLN A 56 -1.53 8.85 22.51
C GLN A 56 -1.16 8.51 23.95
N VAL A 57 -1.62 9.32 24.91
CA VAL A 57 -1.59 8.94 26.33
C VAL A 57 -2.68 7.90 26.57
N VAL A 58 -2.32 6.82 27.25
CA VAL A 58 -3.25 5.76 27.66
C VAL A 58 -3.71 5.98 29.10
N SER A 59 -2.80 6.38 29.99
CA SER A 59 -3.08 6.62 31.41
C SER A 59 -1.97 7.44 32.08
N GLY A 60 -2.25 8.00 33.25
CA GLY A 60 -1.28 8.77 34.05
C GLY A 60 -1.29 10.27 33.78
N ASP A 61 -2.32 10.77 33.09
CA ASP A 61 -2.53 12.21 32.84
C ASP A 61 -3.81 12.71 33.56
N PRO A 62 -3.76 13.82 34.33
CA PRO A 62 -2.56 14.58 34.68
C PRO A 62 -1.68 13.84 35.72
N TYR A 63 -0.40 14.17 35.77
CA TYR A 63 0.50 13.76 36.87
C TYR A 63 0.56 14.86 37.95
N ALA A 64 0.92 14.49 39.18
CA ALA A 64 0.93 15.39 40.33
C ALA A 64 2.21 15.30 41.19
N ALA A 65 2.98 14.22 41.08
CA ALA A 65 4.15 13.99 41.91
C ALA A 65 5.31 13.36 41.14
N VAL A 66 6.52 13.52 41.69
CA VAL A 66 7.71 12.81 41.21
C VAL A 66 7.51 11.31 41.43
N GLY A 67 7.74 10.52 40.38
CA GLY A 67 7.55 9.07 40.39
C GLY A 67 6.25 8.61 39.73
N ASP A 68 5.34 9.52 39.38
CA ASP A 68 4.16 9.19 38.59
C ASP A 68 4.56 8.65 37.20
N VAL A 69 3.81 7.66 36.70
CA VAL A 69 4.08 6.98 35.44
C VAL A 69 2.97 7.28 34.44
N VAL A 70 3.36 7.73 33.25
CA VAL A 70 2.45 7.98 32.12
C VAL A 70 2.66 6.88 31.07
N ALA A 71 1.59 6.19 30.71
CA ALA A 71 1.61 5.15 29.69
C ALA A 71 1.20 5.74 28.33
N TYR A 72 1.85 5.27 27.26
CA TYR A 72 1.60 5.74 25.90
C TYR A 72 1.33 4.60 24.94
N ARG A 73 0.57 4.90 23.89
CA ARG A 73 0.32 4.05 22.73
C ARG A 73 0.82 4.75 21.48
N TYR A 74 1.42 3.97 20.59
CA TYR A 74 1.93 4.41 19.29
C TYR A 74 1.20 3.67 18.19
N VAL A 75 0.61 4.40 17.25
CA VAL A 75 -0.08 3.83 16.08
C VAL A 75 0.68 4.23 14.84
N ILE A 76 1.27 3.25 14.17
CA ILE A 76 1.94 3.42 12.88
C ILE A 76 0.92 3.12 11.79
N THR A 77 0.74 4.05 10.86
CA THR A 77 -0.19 3.89 9.73
C THR A 77 0.55 4.08 8.42
N ASN A 78 0.33 3.20 7.45
CA ASN A 78 0.74 3.44 6.07
C ASN A 78 -0.23 4.43 5.41
N SER A 79 0.29 5.61 5.10
CA SER A 79 -0.44 6.65 4.37
C SER A 79 -0.06 6.70 2.88
N GLY A 80 0.77 5.75 2.44
CA GLY A 80 1.09 5.51 1.03
C GLY A 80 0.06 4.61 0.34
N ASN A 81 0.34 4.24 -0.91
CA ASN A 81 -0.53 3.39 -1.73
C ASN A 81 0.05 2.00 -2.02
N VAL A 82 1.24 1.69 -1.50
CA VAL A 82 1.86 0.36 -1.56
C VAL A 82 1.96 -0.25 -0.19
N THR A 83 1.82 -1.57 -0.11
CA THR A 83 2.02 -2.32 1.12
C THR A 83 3.49 -2.23 1.56
N LEU A 84 3.72 -1.90 2.83
CA LEU A 84 5.01 -1.84 3.49
C LEU A 84 5.17 -3.07 4.37
N ALA A 85 6.23 -3.82 4.17
CA ALA A 85 6.61 -4.90 5.07
C ALA A 85 7.40 -4.33 6.25
N GLY A 86 7.05 -4.75 7.47
CA GLY A 86 7.85 -4.48 8.66
C GLY A 86 9.21 -5.21 8.67
N PRO A 87 9.99 -5.07 9.76
CA PRO A 87 9.59 -4.51 11.04
C PRO A 87 9.48 -2.98 11.03
N PHE A 88 8.62 -2.44 11.89
CA PHE A 88 8.52 -1.01 12.16
C PHE A 88 8.99 -0.72 13.59
N SER A 89 9.84 0.29 13.73
CA SER A 89 10.39 0.73 15.02
C SER A 89 9.95 2.15 15.34
N VAL A 90 9.71 2.41 16.62
CA VAL A 90 9.46 3.76 17.16
C VAL A 90 10.60 4.12 18.09
N THR A 91 11.16 5.30 17.90
CA THR A 91 12.12 5.91 18.84
C THR A 91 11.41 7.04 19.56
N ASP A 92 11.61 7.10 20.87
CA ASP A 92 11.05 8.12 21.74
C ASP A 92 12.16 8.66 22.65
N ASP A 93 12.16 9.97 22.91
CA ASP A 93 13.20 10.64 23.67
C ASP A 93 13.09 10.41 25.19
N LYS A 94 11.93 9.94 25.66
CA LYS A 94 11.65 9.67 27.08
C LYS A 94 11.40 8.20 27.36
N ILE A 95 11.07 7.41 26.34
CA ILE A 95 10.73 5.98 26.48
C ILE A 95 11.70 5.13 25.68
N ALA A 96 12.59 4.44 26.40
CA ALA A 96 13.47 3.44 25.81
C ALA A 96 12.75 2.08 25.68
N GLY A 97 13.24 1.23 24.78
CA GLY A 97 12.82 -0.17 24.70
C GLY A 97 11.43 -0.42 24.11
N ILE A 98 10.89 0.51 23.31
CA ILE A 98 9.65 0.27 22.56
C ILE A 98 9.88 -0.90 21.59
N ALA A 99 9.10 -1.97 21.74
CA ALA A 99 9.23 -3.16 20.91
C ALA A 99 8.86 -2.86 19.45
N ALA A 100 9.67 -3.37 18.52
CA ALA A 100 9.32 -3.32 17.11
C ALA A 100 8.08 -4.16 16.83
N VAL A 101 7.23 -3.69 15.91
CA VAL A 101 6.04 -4.40 15.47
C VAL A 101 6.24 -4.95 14.06
N ASN A 102 5.70 -6.14 13.82
CA ASN A 102 5.75 -6.81 12.52
C ASN A 102 4.35 -6.89 11.91
N GLY A 103 4.31 -6.95 10.59
CA GLY A 103 3.08 -7.08 9.81
C GLY A 103 3.16 -6.24 8.53
N PRO A 104 2.25 -6.48 7.57
CA PRO A 104 2.05 -5.55 6.48
C PRO A 104 1.30 -4.31 6.98
N LEU A 105 1.77 -3.13 6.59
CA LEU A 105 1.00 -1.89 6.63
C LEU A 105 0.64 -1.44 5.22
#